data_AF-A0A894KRR9-F1
#
_entry.id   AF-A0A894KRR9-F1
#
_cell.length_a   1.000
_cell.length_b   1.000
_cell.length_c   1.000
_cell.angle_alpha   90.00
_cell.angle_beta   90.00
_cell.angle_gamma   90.00
#
_symmetry.space_group_name_H-M   'P 1'
#
loop_
_entity.id
_entity.type
_entity.pdbx_description
1 polymer ?
#
loop_
_entity_poly.entity_id
_entity_poly.type
_entity_poly.pdbx_seq_one_letter_code
_entity_poly.pdbx_strand_id
1 'polypeptide(L)'
;DTIHPTHFCHNCWNVVQGKFSNSPCEEYFPRNGTMEWHPHSPSCEVCGTSFRGVKRKKQALNPQVSKKLRIAAGCARKTRRVRNTKRVNHKALMKKIANCNKIHLSTKILAVDYPVDFVKSISCQVCEHILADPVETTCRHLFCRVCILKCLKVMGSFCPACRYPCFPTDLVSPVKSFLSILNSLAVRCPVKGCHEEVLLGKYCHHLSIHKEVEEKEGYVYVNKGGRPRQHLLSLTRRAQKHRLRELKLQVKAFAEKEEGGDVKSVCLTLFLLALRARNEHRQADELEAMMQGKGSGLHPAVCLAIRVNTFLSCSQYH
;
A
#
# COMPACT_ATOMS: atom_id res chain seq x y z
N ASP A 1 -13.02 -29.45 -9.87
CA ASP A 1 -13.78 -28.34 -10.44
C ASP A 1 -14.94 -27.92 -9.56
N THR A 2 -14.63 -27.10 -8.56
CA THR A 2 -15.61 -26.45 -7.67
C THR A 2 -16.05 -25.15 -8.33
N ILE A 3 -17.06 -25.23 -9.20
CA ILE A 3 -17.71 -24.07 -9.79
C ILE A 3 -18.54 -23.41 -8.70
N HIS A 4 -17.98 -22.39 -8.04
CA HIS A 4 -18.79 -21.45 -7.26
C HIS A 4 -19.59 -20.57 -8.23
N PRO A 5 -20.93 -20.47 -8.11
CA PRO A 5 -21.72 -19.65 -9.03
C PRO A 5 -21.39 -18.16 -8.86
N THR A 6 -21.21 -17.45 -9.96
CA THR A 6 -20.79 -16.04 -10.02
C THR A 6 -21.88 -15.02 -9.67
N HIS A 7 -23.09 -15.44 -9.32
CA HIS A 7 -24.21 -14.52 -9.08
C HIS A 7 -25.06 -14.92 -7.87
N PHE A 8 -24.62 -14.47 -6.68
CA PHE A 8 -25.49 -14.37 -5.51
C PHE A 8 -26.03 -12.94 -5.40
N CYS A 9 -27.33 -12.78 -5.10
CA CYS A 9 -27.82 -11.48 -4.65
C CYS A 9 -27.28 -11.21 -3.24
N HIS A 10 -27.13 -9.92 -2.88
CA HIS A 10 -26.48 -9.51 -1.62
C HIS A 10 -27.09 -10.20 -0.38
N ASN A 11 -28.41 -10.41 -0.37
CA ASN A 11 -29.10 -11.06 0.75
C ASN A 11 -28.85 -12.56 0.83
N CYS A 12 -28.85 -13.28 -0.30
CA CYS A 12 -28.52 -14.71 -0.32
C CYS A 12 -27.05 -14.94 0.08
N TRP A 13 -26.15 -14.06 -0.35
CA TRP A 13 -24.74 -14.09 0.07
C TRP A 13 -24.57 -13.90 1.58
N ASN A 14 -25.32 -12.96 2.17
CA ASN A 14 -25.28 -12.71 3.61
C ASN A 14 -25.87 -13.88 4.42
N VAL A 15 -26.89 -14.58 3.93
CA VAL A 15 -27.45 -15.79 4.58
C VAL A 15 -26.46 -16.94 4.54
N VAL A 16 -25.78 -17.13 3.40
CA VAL A 16 -24.71 -18.13 3.25
C VAL A 16 -23.57 -17.82 4.22
N GLN A 17 -23.05 -16.59 4.24
CA GLN A 17 -22.01 -16.18 5.19
C GLN A 17 -22.46 -16.31 6.66
N GLY A 18 -23.70 -15.94 6.97
CA GLY A 18 -24.27 -16.05 8.31
C GLY A 18 -24.34 -17.49 8.84
N LYS A 19 -24.57 -18.48 7.95
CA LYS A 19 -24.54 -19.91 8.32
C LYS A 19 -23.13 -20.47 8.46
N PHE A 20 -22.12 -19.89 7.80
CA PHE A 20 -20.73 -20.30 7.92
C PHE A 20 -19.96 -19.65 9.09
N SER A 21 -20.54 -18.63 9.75
CA SER A 21 -19.83 -17.83 10.77
C SER A 21 -20.11 -18.23 12.23
N ASN A 22 -20.99 -19.20 12.48
CA ASN A 22 -21.23 -19.74 13.83
C ASN A 22 -20.78 -21.22 13.87
N SER A 23 -19.70 -21.52 14.58
CA SER A 23 -19.19 -22.90 14.79
C SER A 23 -19.92 -23.61 15.94
N PRO A 24 -19.62 -24.89 16.25
CA PRO A 24 -19.24 -26.03 15.40
C PRO A 24 -20.29 -27.16 15.54
N CYS A 25 -20.65 -27.87 14.47
CA CYS A 25 -21.39 -29.13 14.63
C CYS A 25 -21.13 -30.06 13.45
N GLU A 26 -20.55 -31.22 13.76
CA GLU A 26 -20.55 -32.39 12.90
C GLU A 26 -22.00 -32.77 12.57
N GLU A 27 -22.33 -32.90 11.28
CA GLU A 27 -22.85 -34.14 10.72
C GLU A 27 -23.17 -33.99 9.23
N TYR A 28 -22.69 -35.01 8.53
CA TYR A 28 -22.97 -35.50 7.18
C TYR A 28 -24.21 -34.93 6.46
N PHE A 29 -24.02 -34.45 5.22
CA PHE A 29 -25.05 -34.63 4.18
C PHE A 29 -24.43 -35.18 2.89
N PRO A 30 -25.18 -36.03 2.18
CA PRO A 30 -24.65 -37.08 1.33
C PRO A 30 -24.27 -36.59 -0.07
N ARG A 31 -23.28 -37.30 -0.62
CA ARG A 31 -22.82 -37.18 -2.00
C ARG A 31 -23.95 -37.57 -2.96
N ASN A 32 -23.99 -36.84 -4.07
CA ASN A 32 -24.60 -37.19 -5.36
C ASN A 32 -26.01 -36.65 -5.61
N GLY A 33 -26.03 -35.48 -6.27
CA GLY A 33 -27.19 -34.91 -6.95
C GLY A 33 -26.81 -33.52 -7.45
N THR A 34 -26.33 -33.42 -8.69
CA THR A 34 -26.00 -32.12 -9.30
C THR A 34 -27.31 -31.35 -9.48
N MET A 35 -27.64 -30.47 -8.54
CA MET A 35 -28.81 -29.60 -8.65
C MET A 35 -28.47 -28.47 -9.62
N GLU A 36 -29.11 -28.47 -10.78
CA GLU A 36 -28.90 -27.47 -11.82
C GLU A 36 -29.57 -26.15 -11.39
N TRP A 37 -28.79 -25.07 -11.30
CA TRP A 37 -29.27 -23.78 -10.80
C TRP A 37 -29.58 -22.81 -11.95
N HIS A 38 -30.78 -22.21 -11.91
CA HIS A 38 -31.20 -21.17 -12.86
C HIS A 38 -31.02 -19.74 -12.30
N PRO A 39 -30.88 -18.70 -13.17
CA PRO A 39 -30.78 -17.29 -12.76
C PRO A 39 -32.02 -16.80 -12.02
N HIS A 40 -31.81 -15.80 -11.15
CA HIS A 40 -32.81 -15.29 -10.20
C HIS A 40 -34.11 -14.78 -10.89
N SER A 41 -35.21 -15.52 -10.72
CA SER A 41 -36.57 -15.05 -11.04
C SER A 41 -37.07 -14.08 -9.94
N PRO A 42 -37.94 -13.09 -10.27
CA PRO A 42 -38.61 -12.25 -9.27
C PRO A 42 -39.52 -13.01 -8.28
N SER A 43 -39.76 -14.31 -8.49
CA SER A 43 -40.54 -15.20 -7.62
C SER A 43 -39.68 -16.06 -6.67
N CYS A 44 -38.57 -15.53 -6.14
CA CYS A 44 -37.72 -16.26 -5.19
C CYS A 44 -38.32 -16.24 -3.77
N GLU A 45 -38.66 -17.41 -3.22
CA GLU A 45 -39.28 -17.54 -1.89
C GLU A 45 -38.40 -17.07 -0.72
N VAL A 46 -37.06 -17.07 -0.90
CA VAL A 46 -36.10 -16.51 0.08
C VAL A 46 -36.20 -14.98 0.13
N CYS A 47 -36.42 -14.34 -1.01
CA CYS A 47 -36.54 -12.89 -1.11
C CYS A 47 -37.96 -12.40 -0.76
N GLY A 48 -38.99 -13.23 -1.01
CA GLY A 48 -40.39 -12.88 -0.81
C GLY A 48 -40.87 -12.84 0.65
N THR A 49 -40.15 -13.48 1.58
CA THR A 49 -40.64 -13.67 2.97
C THR A 49 -40.08 -12.69 4.00
N SER A 50 -39.16 -11.79 3.65
CA SER A 50 -38.47 -10.93 4.63
C SER A 50 -39.08 -9.53 4.88
N PHE A 51 -40.39 -9.38 4.72
CA PHE A 51 -41.12 -8.21 5.24
C PHE A 51 -42.16 -8.60 6.30
N ARG A 52 -41.68 -8.97 7.50
CA ARG A 52 -42.44 -8.73 8.74
C ARG A 52 -41.48 -8.44 9.88
N GLY A 53 -41.37 -7.15 10.20
CA GLY A 53 -40.45 -6.63 11.21
C GLY A 53 -40.81 -7.09 12.63
N VAL A 54 -39.82 -7.60 13.35
CA VAL A 54 -39.89 -7.79 14.79
C VAL A 54 -39.72 -6.42 15.45
N LYS A 55 -40.84 -5.81 15.85
CA LYS A 55 -40.86 -4.60 16.69
C LYS A 55 -40.34 -4.95 18.09
N ARG A 56 -39.26 -4.28 18.53
CA ARG A 56 -38.95 -4.19 19.97
C ARG A 56 -40.05 -3.37 20.66
N LYS A 57 -40.62 -3.97 21.71
CA LYS A 57 -41.61 -3.43 22.65
C LYS A 57 -41.11 -2.11 23.24
N LYS A 58 -41.81 -1.01 22.99
CA LYS A 58 -41.85 0.16 23.89
C LYS A 58 -43.30 0.37 24.31
N GLN A 59 -43.46 0.51 25.62
CA GLN A 59 -44.70 0.59 26.37
C GLN A 59 -45.44 1.90 26.04
N ALA A 60 -46.77 1.81 26.01
CA ALA A 60 -47.70 2.78 25.47
C ALA A 60 -47.94 3.98 26.39
N LEU A 61 -48.42 5.08 25.79
CA LEU A 61 -49.55 5.84 26.29
C LEU A 61 -50.24 6.55 25.11
N ASN A 62 -51.55 6.38 25.03
CA ASN A 62 -52.48 6.96 24.07
C ASN A 62 -53.45 7.84 24.90
N PRO A 63 -54.01 8.90 24.31
CA PRO A 63 -55.47 8.95 24.20
C PRO A 63 -55.86 9.20 22.74
N GLN A 64 -56.59 8.27 22.12
CA GLN A 64 -58.05 8.39 21.91
C GLN A 64 -58.46 9.68 21.20
N VAL A 65 -58.89 9.57 19.93
CA VAL A 65 -60.29 9.78 19.50
C VAL A 65 -60.37 10.08 17.99
N SER A 66 -61.27 9.34 17.34
CA SER A 66 -62.11 9.68 16.18
C SER A 66 -61.65 9.45 14.72
N LYS A 67 -62.50 8.61 14.08
CA LYS A 67 -63.14 8.74 12.76
C LYS A 67 -62.35 8.38 11.49
N LYS A 68 -62.66 7.15 11.07
CA LYS A 68 -62.68 6.60 9.71
C LYS A 68 -63.65 7.40 8.81
N LEU A 69 -63.27 7.80 7.58
CA LEU A 69 -63.91 7.36 6.31
C LEU A 69 -63.30 7.97 5.03
N ARG A 70 -63.01 7.07 4.07
CA ARG A 70 -63.03 7.11 2.57
C ARG A 70 -62.44 8.31 1.80
N ILE A 71 -61.35 8.08 1.05
CA ILE A 71 -61.26 7.64 -0.37
C ILE A 71 -61.80 8.68 -1.36
N ALA A 72 -60.87 9.35 -2.04
CA ALA A 72 -61.02 9.78 -3.43
C ALA A 72 -59.64 9.83 -4.09
N ALA A 73 -59.55 9.22 -5.26
CA ALA A 73 -58.34 9.03 -6.04
C ALA A 73 -57.87 10.32 -6.71
N GLY A 74 -56.56 10.37 -7.02
CA GLY A 74 -56.05 11.18 -8.12
C GLY A 74 -55.32 12.47 -7.71
N CYS A 75 -54.05 12.35 -7.28
CA CYS A 75 -53.04 13.30 -7.71
C CYS A 75 -51.63 12.72 -7.51
N ALA A 76 -50.98 12.37 -8.62
CA ALA A 76 -49.57 12.02 -8.67
C ALA A 76 -48.71 13.24 -8.27
N ARG A 77 -48.35 13.36 -6.99
CA ARG A 77 -47.29 14.26 -6.55
C ARG A 77 -46.01 13.48 -6.34
N LYS A 78 -45.16 13.53 -7.37
CA LYS A 78 -43.69 13.42 -7.38
C LYS A 78 -43.07 13.25 -5.98
N THR A 79 -42.86 12.01 -5.53
CA THR A 79 -41.74 11.71 -4.63
C THR A 79 -40.49 11.58 -5.49
N ARG A 80 -39.62 12.60 -5.38
CA ARG A 80 -38.30 12.69 -6.00
C ARG A 80 -37.67 11.30 -6.09
N ARG A 81 -37.37 10.85 -7.32
CA ARG A 81 -36.21 9.99 -7.57
C ARG A 81 -35.07 10.59 -6.77
N VAL A 82 -34.57 9.88 -5.76
CA VAL A 82 -33.29 10.22 -5.14
C VAL A 82 -32.27 10.07 -6.25
N ARG A 83 -31.91 11.24 -6.77
CA ARG A 83 -30.98 11.49 -7.84
C ARG A 83 -29.66 10.82 -7.46
N ASN A 84 -29.07 10.10 -8.41
CA ASN A 84 -27.67 9.71 -8.37
C ASN A 84 -26.80 10.94 -8.02
N THR A 85 -26.37 11.04 -6.77
CA THR A 85 -25.44 12.07 -6.25
C THR A 85 -24.39 11.28 -5.47
N LYS A 86 -23.08 11.20 -5.78
CA LYS A 86 -22.16 12.05 -6.54
C LYS A 86 -21.03 11.14 -7.10
N ARG A 87 -21.08 10.70 -8.37
CA ARG A 87 -19.93 10.01 -9.01
C ARG A 87 -18.82 10.99 -9.46
N VAL A 88 -19.12 12.29 -9.45
CA VAL A 88 -18.28 13.36 -10.04
C VAL A 88 -17.12 13.81 -9.13
N ASN A 89 -17.20 13.62 -7.80
CA ASN A 89 -16.15 14.08 -6.87
C ASN A 89 -15.05 13.06 -6.56
N HIS A 90 -15.29 11.76 -6.74
CA HIS A 90 -14.29 10.74 -6.43
C HIS A 90 -13.10 10.84 -7.39
N LYS A 91 -13.34 11.00 -8.68
CA LYS A 91 -12.27 11.08 -9.71
C LYS A 91 -11.38 12.32 -9.53
N ALA A 92 -11.99 13.47 -9.23
CA ALA A 92 -11.25 14.70 -8.92
C ALA A 92 -10.43 14.57 -7.62
N LEU A 93 -10.97 13.88 -6.62
CA LEU A 93 -10.25 13.55 -5.38
C LEU A 93 -9.04 12.64 -5.67
N MET A 94 -9.20 11.60 -6.49
CA MET A 94 -8.09 10.71 -6.91
C MET A 94 -6.95 11.50 -7.55
N LYS A 95 -7.28 12.42 -8.47
CA LYS A 95 -6.30 13.27 -9.15
C LYS A 95 -5.55 14.18 -8.17
N LYS A 96 -6.26 14.76 -7.19
CA LYS A 96 -5.64 15.57 -6.13
C LYS A 96 -4.72 14.75 -5.23
N ILE A 97 -5.09 13.51 -4.89
CA ILE A 97 -4.26 12.60 -4.09
C ILE A 97 -2.97 12.23 -4.84
N ALA A 98 -3.07 11.92 -6.15
CA ALA A 98 -1.91 11.57 -6.96
C ALA A 98 -0.93 12.75 -7.11
N ASN A 99 -1.44 13.96 -7.40
CA ASN A 99 -0.69 15.19 -7.66
C ASN A 99 0.60 14.96 -8.48
N CYS A 100 0.46 14.34 -9.65
CA CYS A 100 1.59 13.91 -10.48
C CYS A 100 1.75 14.72 -11.78
N ASN A 101 1.06 15.84 -11.92
CA ASN A 101 1.08 16.67 -13.14
C ASN A 101 2.49 17.18 -13.50
N LYS A 102 3.39 17.29 -12.53
CA LYS A 102 4.79 17.70 -12.74
C LYS A 102 5.73 16.54 -13.08
N ILE A 103 5.26 15.30 -13.00
CA ILE A 103 6.11 14.09 -13.07
C ILE A 103 5.68 13.21 -14.25
N HIS A 104 4.37 13.12 -14.52
CA HIS A 104 3.84 12.28 -15.58
C HIS A 104 3.50 13.09 -16.82
N LEU A 105 3.51 12.41 -17.96
CA LEU A 105 3.22 12.99 -19.27
C LEU A 105 1.73 12.90 -19.58
N SER A 106 1.15 14.02 -20.01
CA SER A 106 -0.24 14.06 -20.46
C SER A 106 -0.41 13.27 -21.76
N THR A 107 -1.55 12.62 -21.96
CA THR A 107 -1.88 11.93 -23.24
C THR A 107 -1.92 12.86 -24.44
N LYS A 108 -2.05 14.18 -24.22
CA LYS A 108 -2.06 15.19 -25.29
C LYS A 108 -0.74 15.33 -26.04
N ILE A 109 0.37 14.81 -25.49
CA ILE A 109 1.67 14.89 -26.14
C ILE A 109 1.90 13.78 -27.16
N LEU A 110 0.99 12.82 -27.28
CA LEU A 110 1.11 11.77 -28.29
C LEU A 110 1.21 12.41 -29.68
N ALA A 111 2.15 11.92 -30.50
CA ALA A 111 2.36 12.39 -31.86
C ALA A 111 1.22 11.94 -32.78
N VAL A 112 0.69 10.74 -32.52
CA VAL A 112 -0.37 10.11 -33.29
C VAL A 112 -1.70 10.20 -32.55
N ASP A 113 -2.77 10.53 -33.29
CA ASP A 113 -4.14 10.50 -32.79
C ASP A 113 -4.66 9.05 -32.75
N TYR A 114 -4.45 8.39 -31.63
CA TYR A 114 -4.96 7.04 -31.40
C TYR A 114 -6.45 7.03 -31.02
N PRO A 115 -7.17 5.91 -31.28
CA PRO A 115 -8.53 5.72 -30.79
C PRO A 115 -8.64 5.93 -29.28
N VAL A 116 -9.75 6.50 -28.82
CA VAL A 116 -9.97 6.87 -27.40
C VAL A 116 -9.80 5.67 -26.47
N ASP A 117 -10.26 4.49 -26.88
CA ASP A 117 -10.15 3.26 -26.09
C ASP A 117 -8.70 2.78 -25.96
N PHE A 118 -7.88 2.98 -27.00
CA PHE A 118 -6.45 2.71 -26.94
C PHE A 118 -5.75 3.69 -26.02
N VAL A 119 -6.02 5.00 -26.15
CA VAL A 119 -5.45 6.01 -25.24
C VAL A 119 -5.81 5.71 -23.78
N LYS A 120 -7.03 5.23 -23.53
CA LYS A 120 -7.49 4.85 -22.18
C LYS A 120 -6.78 3.60 -21.64
N SER A 121 -6.38 2.66 -22.49
CA SER A 121 -5.69 1.42 -22.07
C SER A 121 -4.23 1.68 -21.65
N ILE A 122 -3.56 2.65 -22.28
CA ILE A 122 -2.20 3.10 -21.93
C ILE A 122 -2.17 4.20 -20.85
N SER A 123 -3.34 4.60 -20.35
CA SER A 123 -3.49 5.66 -19.35
C SER A 123 -3.75 5.12 -17.95
N CYS A 124 -3.18 5.80 -16.97
CA CYS A 124 -3.43 5.52 -15.56
C CYS A 124 -4.88 5.80 -15.18
N GLN A 125 -5.58 4.84 -14.58
CA GLN A 125 -6.99 5.00 -14.18
C GLN A 125 -7.20 5.99 -13.02
N VAL A 126 -6.13 6.46 -12.38
CA VAL A 126 -6.14 7.47 -11.31
C VAL A 126 -5.83 8.87 -11.83
N CYS A 127 -4.69 9.05 -12.52
CA CYS A 127 -4.23 10.37 -12.93
C CYS A 127 -4.54 10.73 -14.40
N GLU A 128 -4.97 9.76 -15.22
CA GLU A 128 -5.26 9.93 -16.66
C GLU A 128 -4.07 10.41 -17.50
N HIS A 129 -2.87 10.28 -16.96
CA HIS A 129 -1.63 10.47 -17.70
C HIS A 129 -1.19 9.16 -18.33
N ILE A 130 -0.27 9.23 -19.30
CA ILE A 130 0.42 8.07 -19.83
C ILE A 130 1.07 7.33 -18.65
N LEU A 131 0.94 6.00 -18.63
CA LEU A 131 1.44 5.18 -17.53
C LEU A 131 2.96 5.36 -17.35
N ALA A 132 3.36 5.73 -16.13
CA ALA A 132 4.76 5.84 -15.70
C ALA A 132 5.02 4.80 -14.62
N ASP A 133 5.98 3.89 -14.86
CA ASP A 133 6.18 2.66 -14.08
C ASP A 133 4.84 1.92 -13.86
N PRO A 134 4.26 1.36 -14.95
CA PRO A 134 2.94 0.74 -14.89
C PRO A 134 2.93 -0.48 -13.97
N VAL A 135 1.88 -0.60 -13.18
CA VAL A 135 1.56 -1.78 -12.37
C VAL A 135 0.15 -2.26 -12.67
N GLU A 136 0.00 -3.57 -12.68
CA GLU A 136 -1.24 -4.29 -12.84
C GLU A 136 -1.70 -4.83 -11.48
N THR A 137 -2.98 -4.63 -11.19
CA THR A 137 -3.66 -5.19 -10.02
C THR A 137 -4.22 -6.57 -10.35
N THR A 138 -4.56 -7.38 -9.33
CA THR A 138 -5.24 -8.68 -9.52
C THR A 138 -6.54 -8.58 -10.31
N CYS A 139 -7.24 -7.45 -10.20
CA CYS A 139 -8.43 -7.13 -10.98
C CYS A 139 -8.14 -6.55 -12.38
N ARG A 140 -6.91 -6.72 -12.91
CA ARG A 140 -6.48 -6.36 -14.27
C ARG A 140 -6.53 -4.87 -14.62
N HIS A 141 -6.59 -3.98 -13.61
CA HIS A 141 -6.52 -2.53 -13.84
C HIS A 141 -5.08 -2.02 -13.74
N LEU A 142 -4.76 -1.05 -14.61
CA LEU A 142 -3.43 -0.45 -14.74
C LEU A 142 -3.33 0.93 -14.07
N PHE A 143 -2.23 1.13 -13.35
CA PHE A 143 -1.92 2.38 -12.65
C PHE A 143 -0.43 2.69 -12.73
N CYS A 144 -0.03 3.94 -12.53
CA CYS A 144 1.35 4.25 -12.18
C CYS A 144 1.61 3.76 -10.75
N ARG A 145 2.78 3.14 -10.49
CA ARG A 145 3.19 2.68 -9.15
C ARG A 145 2.96 3.72 -8.06
N VAL A 146 3.43 4.94 -8.28
CA VAL A 146 3.29 6.05 -7.33
C VAL A 146 1.82 6.42 -7.08
N CYS A 147 0.99 6.39 -8.13
CA CYS A 147 -0.42 6.74 -8.01
C CYS A 147 -1.20 5.72 -7.18
N ILE A 148 -1.04 4.42 -7.46
CA ILE A 148 -1.80 3.39 -6.73
C ILE A 148 -1.37 3.32 -5.27
N LEU A 149 -0.06 3.40 -4.97
CA LEU A 149 0.43 3.35 -3.59
C LEU A 149 -0.08 4.53 -2.75
N LYS A 150 -0.13 5.75 -3.33
CA LYS A 150 -0.74 6.90 -2.66
C LYS A 150 -2.23 6.69 -2.41
N CYS A 151 -2.97 6.17 -3.39
CA CYS A 151 -4.40 5.90 -3.23
C CYS A 151 -4.67 4.84 -2.16
N LEU A 152 -3.92 3.73 -2.14
CA LEU A 152 -4.07 2.68 -1.13
C LEU A 152 -3.80 3.21 0.29
N LYS A 153 -2.82 4.10 0.45
CA LYS A 153 -2.50 4.72 1.73
C LYS A 153 -3.61 5.66 2.24
N VAL A 154 -4.27 6.40 1.36
CA VAL A 154 -5.25 7.43 1.75
C VAL A 154 -6.68 6.87 1.82
N MET A 155 -7.04 5.95 0.94
CA MET A 155 -8.41 5.46 0.77
C MET A 155 -8.62 4.03 1.28
N GLY A 156 -7.55 3.33 1.63
CA GLY A 156 -7.58 1.93 2.04
C GLY A 156 -7.32 0.95 0.90
N SER A 157 -7.32 -0.34 1.24
CA SER A 157 -6.88 -1.45 0.39
C SER A 157 -7.92 -1.87 -0.67
N PHE A 158 -8.34 -0.93 -1.51
CA PHE A 158 -9.30 -1.16 -2.59
C PHE A 158 -8.81 -0.57 -3.91
N CYS A 159 -9.07 -1.28 -5.01
CA CYS A 159 -8.78 -0.81 -6.35
C CYS A 159 -9.56 0.49 -6.66
N PRO A 160 -8.90 1.59 -7.06
CA PRO A 160 -9.57 2.85 -7.39
C PRO A 160 -10.56 2.76 -8.56
N ALA A 161 -10.41 1.77 -9.46
CA ALA A 161 -11.24 1.61 -10.64
C ALA A 161 -12.51 0.80 -10.38
N CYS A 162 -12.39 -0.38 -9.75
CA CYS A 162 -13.50 -1.32 -9.55
C CYS A 162 -13.88 -1.58 -8.09
N ARG A 163 -13.12 -1.04 -7.12
CA ARG A 163 -13.29 -1.26 -5.67
C ARG A 163 -13.09 -2.70 -5.19
N TYR A 164 -12.51 -3.57 -6.02
CA TYR A 164 -12.07 -4.89 -5.59
C TYR A 164 -10.93 -4.78 -4.55
N PRO A 165 -10.87 -5.64 -3.53
CA PRO A 165 -9.75 -5.65 -2.57
C PRO A 165 -8.40 -5.69 -3.27
N CYS A 166 -7.50 -4.81 -2.88
CA CYS A 166 -6.19 -4.67 -3.51
C CYS A 166 -5.16 -4.24 -2.46
N PHE A 167 -4.15 -5.07 -2.24
CA PHE A 167 -3.05 -4.81 -1.33
C PHE A 167 -1.78 -4.40 -2.10
N PRO A 168 -0.85 -3.66 -1.48
CA PRO A 168 0.42 -3.31 -2.14
C PRO A 168 1.25 -4.50 -2.63
N THR A 169 1.10 -5.67 -1.97
CA THR A 169 1.73 -6.94 -2.36
C THR A 169 1.17 -7.54 -3.65
N ASP A 170 -0.03 -7.12 -4.05
CA ASP A 170 -0.74 -7.67 -5.21
C ASP A 170 -0.38 -6.95 -6.52
N LEU A 171 0.52 -5.96 -6.45
CA LEU A 171 0.91 -5.13 -7.58
C LEU A 171 2.03 -5.80 -8.38
N VAL A 172 1.68 -6.26 -9.58
CA VAL A 172 2.59 -6.98 -10.48
C VAL A 172 2.94 -6.09 -11.67
N SER A 173 4.11 -6.31 -12.28
CA SER A 173 4.44 -5.67 -13.56
C SER A 173 3.52 -6.21 -14.66
N PRO A 174 2.97 -5.35 -15.53
CA PRO A 174 2.24 -5.81 -16.71
C PRO A 174 3.12 -6.67 -17.62
N VAL A 175 2.46 -7.40 -18.51
CA VAL A 175 3.13 -8.25 -19.51
C VAL A 175 4.12 -7.48 -20.37
N LYS A 176 5.24 -8.11 -20.73
CA LYS A 176 6.34 -7.47 -21.47
C LYS A 176 5.91 -6.90 -22.83
N SER A 177 4.97 -7.57 -23.52
CA SER A 177 4.43 -7.09 -24.80
C SER A 177 3.72 -5.74 -24.65
N PHE A 178 2.91 -5.59 -23.60
CA PHE A 178 2.27 -4.31 -23.28
C PHE A 178 3.30 -3.21 -23.00
N LEU A 179 4.34 -3.52 -22.21
CA LEU A 179 5.43 -2.58 -21.94
C LEU A 179 6.18 -2.18 -23.22
N SER A 180 6.42 -3.13 -24.12
CA SER A 180 7.06 -2.86 -25.42
C SER A 180 6.22 -1.90 -26.27
N ILE A 181 4.91 -2.14 -26.36
CA ILE A 181 3.98 -1.26 -27.07
C ILE A 181 3.97 0.14 -26.44
N LEU A 182 3.85 0.23 -25.11
CA LEU A 182 3.86 1.49 -24.38
C LEU A 182 5.14 2.29 -24.64
N ASN A 183 6.31 1.64 -24.58
CA ASN A 183 7.60 2.29 -24.79
C ASN A 183 7.85 2.70 -26.25
N SER A 184 7.12 2.11 -27.20
CA SER A 184 7.21 2.40 -28.63
C SER A 184 6.27 3.52 -29.10
N LEU A 185 5.48 4.10 -28.19
CA LEU A 185 4.63 5.25 -28.53
C LEU A 185 5.48 6.47 -28.85
N ALA A 186 5.20 7.13 -29.97
CA ALA A 186 5.81 8.40 -30.32
C ALA A 186 5.16 9.55 -29.53
N VAL A 187 5.99 10.33 -28.85
CA VAL A 187 5.59 11.52 -28.10
C VAL A 187 6.30 12.75 -28.65
N ARG A 188 5.56 13.85 -28.77
CA ARG A 188 6.09 15.18 -29.12
C ARG A 188 6.68 15.83 -27.88
N CYS A 189 7.88 16.38 -28.02
CA CYS A 189 8.49 17.15 -26.94
C CYS A 189 7.70 18.45 -26.67
N PRO A 190 7.30 18.75 -25.42
CA PRO A 190 6.61 20.01 -25.09
C PRO A 190 7.58 21.19 -24.85
N VAL A 191 8.90 20.98 -24.96
CA VAL A 191 9.92 22.03 -24.76
C VAL A 191 9.87 23.02 -25.92
N LYS A 192 9.89 24.34 -25.60
CA LYS A 192 9.83 25.39 -26.61
C LYS A 192 11.07 25.32 -27.51
N GLY A 193 10.86 25.30 -28.83
CA GLY A 193 11.94 25.19 -29.81
C GLY A 193 12.36 23.75 -30.15
N CYS A 194 11.77 22.75 -29.50
CA CYS A 194 11.95 21.35 -29.88
C CYS A 194 10.70 20.82 -30.60
N HIS A 195 10.88 20.33 -31.83
CA HIS A 195 9.81 19.72 -32.63
C HIS A 195 10.05 18.22 -32.87
N GLU A 196 10.94 17.59 -32.09
CA GLU A 196 11.24 16.17 -32.27
C GLU A 196 10.13 15.27 -31.72
N GLU A 197 9.87 14.20 -32.48
CA GLU A 197 9.06 13.08 -32.07
C GLU A 197 9.96 11.95 -31.59
N VAL A 198 9.79 11.54 -30.33
CA VAL A 198 10.66 10.56 -29.68
C VAL A 198 9.83 9.41 -29.14
N LEU A 199 10.37 8.20 -29.20
CA LEU A 199 9.74 7.05 -28.56
C LEU A 199 9.70 7.25 -27.03
N LEU A 200 8.58 6.92 -26.40
CA LEU A 200 8.36 7.10 -24.97
C LEU A 200 9.48 6.48 -24.12
N GLY A 201 9.99 5.30 -24.52
CA GLY A 201 11.10 4.63 -23.83
C GLY A 201 12.43 5.40 -23.89
N LYS A 202 12.64 6.27 -24.89
CA LYS A 202 13.83 7.12 -25.05
C LYS A 202 13.60 8.58 -24.62
N TYR A 203 12.36 8.93 -24.29
CA TYR A 203 11.96 10.31 -23.99
C TYR A 203 12.75 10.92 -22.82
N CYS A 204 13.02 10.14 -21.77
CA CYS A 204 13.83 10.60 -20.64
C CYS A 204 15.26 11.00 -21.07
N HIS A 205 15.85 10.27 -22.01
CA HIS A 205 17.18 10.58 -22.54
C HIS A 205 17.16 11.87 -23.38
N HIS A 206 16.14 12.02 -24.23
CA HIS A 206 15.93 13.24 -25.01
C HIS A 206 15.74 14.48 -24.11
N LEU A 207 14.99 14.38 -23.02
CA LEU A 207 14.85 15.48 -22.06
C LEU A 207 16.18 15.85 -21.37
N SER A 208 17.09 14.90 -21.17
CA SER A 208 18.42 15.22 -20.64
C SER A 208 19.22 16.09 -21.61
N ILE A 209 19.07 15.91 -22.92
CA ILE A 209 19.73 16.75 -23.94
C ILE A 209 19.21 18.19 -23.85
N HIS A 210 17.89 18.40 -23.66
CA HIS A 210 17.35 19.75 -23.44
C HIS A 210 17.88 20.41 -22.18
N LYS A 211 18.02 19.64 -21.10
CA LYS A 211 18.65 20.15 -19.88
C LYS A 211 20.10 20.56 -20.12
N GLU A 212 20.86 19.80 -20.89
CA GLU A 212 22.24 20.16 -21.25
C GLU A 212 22.33 21.43 -22.11
N VAL A 213 21.30 21.72 -22.93
CA VAL A 213 21.21 22.94 -23.74
C VAL A 213 20.77 24.15 -22.91
N GLU A 214 19.77 24.01 -22.03
CA GLU A 214 19.36 25.07 -21.09
C GLU A 214 20.42 25.32 -19.99
N GLU A 215 21.14 24.29 -19.55
CA GLU A 215 22.23 24.40 -18.55
C GLU A 215 23.53 25.02 -19.11
N LYS A 216 23.62 25.27 -20.43
CA LYS A 216 24.68 26.16 -20.96
C LYS A 216 24.51 27.61 -20.51
N GLU A 217 23.30 28.02 -20.09
CA GLU A 217 23.06 29.31 -19.42
C GLU A 217 22.92 29.16 -17.88
N GLY A 218 23.03 27.94 -17.33
CA GLY A 218 22.89 27.69 -15.90
C GLY A 218 23.59 26.41 -15.46
N TYR A 219 24.85 26.53 -15.04
CA TYR A 219 25.66 25.55 -14.28
C TYR A 219 25.22 24.07 -14.38
N VAL A 220 25.75 23.36 -15.37
CA VAL A 220 25.59 21.91 -15.58
C VAL A 220 26.05 21.10 -14.35
N TYR A 221 25.19 20.21 -13.83
CA TYR A 221 25.62 19.20 -12.87
C TYR A 221 26.44 18.11 -13.58
N VAL A 222 27.76 18.29 -13.62
CA VAL A 222 28.69 17.24 -14.05
C VAL A 222 28.84 16.22 -12.93
N ASN A 223 28.57 14.94 -13.21
CA ASN A 223 28.91 13.88 -12.27
C ASN A 223 30.43 13.87 -12.08
N LYS A 224 30.91 14.32 -10.91
CA LYS A 224 32.34 14.41 -10.56
C LYS A 224 33.01 13.04 -10.39
N GLY A 225 32.32 11.96 -10.77
CA GLY A 225 32.77 10.60 -10.57
C GLY A 225 32.94 10.26 -9.09
N GLY A 226 33.87 9.36 -8.81
CA GLY A 226 34.20 8.93 -7.46
C GLY A 226 33.93 7.45 -7.23
N ARG A 227 34.59 6.89 -6.21
CA ARG A 227 34.48 5.48 -5.88
C ARG A 227 33.05 5.14 -5.42
N PRO A 228 32.42 4.07 -5.96
CA PRO A 228 31.12 3.61 -5.50
C PRO A 228 31.13 3.33 -3.98
N ARG A 229 30.05 3.73 -3.30
CA ARG A 229 29.92 3.53 -1.87
C ARG A 229 29.61 2.07 -1.58
N GLN A 230 30.48 1.42 -0.83
CA GLN A 230 30.25 0.08 -0.29
C GLN A 230 29.30 0.13 0.93
N HIS A 231 28.69 -1.00 1.27
CA HIS A 231 27.84 -1.15 2.45
C HIS A 231 28.63 -0.95 3.75
N LEU A 232 28.03 -0.32 4.76
CA LEU A 232 28.75 0.05 5.99
C LEU A 232 29.37 -1.15 6.73
N LEU A 233 28.71 -2.31 6.70
CA LEU A 233 29.19 -3.53 7.35
C LEU A 233 30.40 -4.17 6.65
N SER A 234 30.64 -3.87 5.37
CA SER A 234 31.80 -4.39 4.64
C SER A 234 33.04 -3.48 4.76
N LEU A 235 32.93 -2.36 5.47
CA LEU A 235 33.99 -1.36 5.60
C LEU A 235 34.90 -1.64 6.79
N THR A 236 36.17 -1.23 6.68
CA THR A 236 37.12 -1.24 7.81
C THR A 236 36.70 -0.25 8.89
N ARG A 237 37.16 -0.46 10.15
CA ARG A 237 36.87 0.44 11.28
C ARG A 237 37.21 1.91 10.99
N ARG A 238 38.33 2.17 10.29
CA ARG A 238 38.73 3.52 9.86
C ARG A 238 37.73 4.12 8.87
N ALA A 239 37.29 3.34 7.89
CA ALA A 239 36.32 3.79 6.89
C ALA A 239 34.92 4.01 7.50
N GLN A 240 34.47 3.12 8.40
CA GLN A 240 33.22 3.30 9.15
C GLN A 240 33.25 4.60 9.98
N LYS A 241 34.34 4.85 10.73
CA LYS A 241 34.54 6.09 11.48
C LYS A 241 34.44 7.32 10.57
N HIS A 242 35.09 7.29 9.41
CA HIS A 242 35.03 8.40 8.45
C HIS A 242 33.62 8.61 7.86
N ARG A 243 32.92 7.51 7.56
CA ARG A 243 31.56 7.51 6.99
C ARG A 243 30.50 8.00 7.96
N LEU A 244 30.66 7.70 9.24
CA LEU A 244 29.74 8.07 10.31
C LEU A 244 30.16 9.34 11.06
N ARG A 245 31.18 10.08 10.58
CA ARG A 245 31.74 11.24 11.30
C ARG A 245 30.68 12.29 11.68
N GLU A 246 29.75 12.55 10.75
CA GLU A 246 28.72 13.57 10.92
C GLU A 246 27.68 13.13 11.94
N LEU A 247 27.15 11.91 11.77
CA LEU A 247 26.23 11.31 12.73
C LEU A 247 26.86 11.20 14.13
N LYS A 248 28.16 10.88 14.20
CA LYS A 248 28.89 10.82 15.47
C LYS A 248 28.90 12.18 16.17
N LEU A 249 29.10 13.28 15.44
CA LEU A 249 29.06 14.64 16.02
C LEU A 249 27.65 14.98 16.51
N GLN A 250 26.63 14.65 15.74
CA GLN A 250 25.23 14.86 16.12
C GLN A 250 24.85 14.10 17.40
N VAL A 251 25.19 12.81 17.47
CA VAL A 251 24.92 11.99 18.66
C VAL A 251 25.71 12.50 19.86
N LYS A 252 26.95 12.96 19.67
CA LYS A 252 27.76 13.52 20.75
C LYS A 252 27.13 14.81 21.31
N ALA A 253 26.75 15.73 20.43
CA ALA A 253 26.08 16.98 20.83
C ALA A 253 24.73 16.71 21.53
N PHE A 254 23.98 15.71 21.06
CA PHE A 254 22.74 15.27 21.71
C PHE A 254 23.01 14.71 23.12
N ALA A 255 24.00 13.81 23.25
CA ALA A 255 24.33 13.21 24.55
C ALA A 255 24.83 14.25 25.56
N GLU A 256 25.64 15.22 25.13
CA GLU A 256 26.09 16.33 25.98
C GLU A 256 24.93 17.19 26.51
N LYS A 257 23.88 17.35 25.70
CA LYS A 257 22.72 18.18 26.05
C LYS A 257 21.72 17.47 26.95
N GLU A 258 21.41 16.20 26.68
CA GLU A 258 20.30 15.49 27.32
C GLU A 258 20.76 14.46 28.37
N GLU A 259 21.94 13.87 28.20
CA GLU A 259 22.38 12.68 28.97
C GLU A 259 23.76 12.88 29.63
N GLY A 260 24.14 14.14 29.90
CA GLY A 260 25.40 14.49 30.57
C GLY A 260 26.68 14.03 29.83
N GLY A 261 26.58 13.76 28.53
CA GLY A 261 27.68 13.31 27.69
C GLY A 261 27.84 11.79 27.56
N ASP A 262 26.91 10.97 28.09
CA ASP A 262 26.99 9.51 27.96
C ASP A 262 26.57 9.01 26.57
N VAL A 263 27.48 9.15 25.61
CA VAL A 263 27.30 8.68 24.24
C VAL A 263 27.09 7.16 24.17
N LYS A 264 27.68 6.39 25.10
CA LYS A 264 27.63 4.93 25.07
C LYS A 264 26.21 4.44 25.34
N SER A 265 25.58 4.95 26.40
CA SER A 265 24.21 4.59 26.74
C SER A 265 23.22 5.06 25.69
N VAL A 266 23.39 6.27 25.13
CA VAL A 266 22.56 6.78 24.02
C VAL A 266 22.63 5.86 22.80
N CYS A 267 23.84 5.51 22.34
CA CYS A 267 24.01 4.65 21.17
C CYS A 267 23.45 3.25 21.40
N LEU A 268 23.63 2.71 22.60
CA LEU A 268 23.05 1.42 22.97
C LEU A 268 21.54 1.46 22.90
N THR A 269 20.90 2.41 23.58
CA THR A 269 19.44 2.51 23.65
C THR A 269 18.85 2.66 22.26
N LEU A 270 19.47 3.49 21.40
CA LEU A 270 19.08 3.61 19.99
C LEU A 270 19.17 2.28 19.25
N PHE A 271 20.21 1.49 19.48
CA PHE A 271 20.38 0.20 18.83
C PHE A 271 19.36 -0.84 19.33
N LEU A 272 19.09 -0.89 20.64
CA LEU A 272 18.06 -1.75 21.23
C LEU A 272 16.66 -1.42 20.70
N LEU A 273 16.32 -0.13 20.64
CA LEU A 273 15.06 0.32 20.06
C LEU A 273 14.96 -0.05 18.57
N ALA A 274 16.07 0.04 17.82
CA ALA A 274 16.12 -0.36 16.42
C ALA A 274 15.89 -1.87 16.25
N LEU A 275 16.48 -2.71 17.10
CA LEU A 275 16.25 -4.17 17.09
C LEU A 275 14.79 -4.50 17.42
N ARG A 276 14.22 -3.86 18.46
CA ARG A 276 12.81 -4.06 18.82
C ARG A 276 11.85 -3.59 17.73
N ALA A 277 12.14 -2.46 17.08
CA ALA A 277 11.35 -1.97 15.95
C ALA A 277 11.41 -2.90 14.71
N ARG A 278 12.47 -3.70 14.59
CA ARG A 278 12.62 -4.76 13.57
C ARG A 278 12.04 -6.11 14.00
N ASN A 279 11.39 -6.18 15.16
CA ASN A 279 10.88 -7.41 15.79
C ASN A 279 11.98 -8.44 16.14
N GLU A 280 13.23 -7.99 16.32
CA GLU A 280 14.37 -8.84 16.73
C GLU A 280 14.51 -8.87 18.26
N HIS A 281 13.45 -9.24 18.97
CA HIS A 281 13.39 -9.19 20.45
C HIS A 281 14.47 -10.04 21.12
N ARG A 282 14.70 -11.26 20.62
CA ARG A 282 15.71 -12.18 21.18
C ARG A 282 17.11 -11.58 21.16
N GLN A 283 17.50 -10.93 20.06
CA GLN A 283 18.82 -10.30 19.93
C GLN A 283 18.95 -9.07 20.85
N ALA A 284 17.86 -8.32 21.03
CA ALA A 284 17.84 -7.19 21.97
C ALA A 284 18.03 -7.67 23.41
N ASP A 285 17.35 -8.75 23.80
CA ASP A 285 17.45 -9.32 25.16
C ASP A 285 18.84 -9.93 25.42
N GLU A 286 19.41 -10.63 24.44
CA GLU A 286 20.80 -11.13 24.48
C GLU A 286 21.80 -9.98 24.65
N LEU A 287 21.61 -8.86 23.93
CA LEU A 287 22.47 -7.69 24.04
C LEU A 287 22.36 -7.01 25.42
N GLU A 288 21.14 -6.86 25.96
CA GLU A 288 20.93 -6.33 27.31
C GLU A 288 21.57 -7.22 28.37
N ALA A 289 21.46 -8.54 28.24
CA ALA A 289 22.10 -9.50 29.13
C ALA A 289 23.64 -9.37 29.09
N MET A 290 24.24 -9.25 27.91
CA MET A 290 25.68 -9.01 27.77
C MET A 290 26.11 -7.72 28.46
N MET A 291 25.30 -6.67 28.40
CA MET A 291 25.62 -5.39 29.02
C MET A 291 25.48 -5.38 30.54
N GLN A 292 24.61 -6.21 31.11
CA GLN A 292 24.52 -6.44 32.54
C GLN A 292 25.59 -7.40 33.07
N GLY A 293 26.54 -7.84 32.23
CA GLY A 293 27.58 -8.81 32.62
C GLY A 293 27.07 -10.25 32.77
N LYS A 294 25.88 -10.56 32.23
CA LYS A 294 25.26 -11.89 32.20
C LYS A 294 25.46 -12.62 30.86
N GLY A 295 26.38 -12.11 30.04
CA GLY A 295 26.73 -12.71 28.74
C GLY A 295 27.59 -13.97 28.86
N SER A 296 28.09 -14.47 27.74
CA SER A 296 28.97 -15.64 27.68
C SER A 296 30.34 -15.44 28.34
N GLY A 297 30.77 -14.20 28.53
CA GLY A 297 32.00 -13.87 29.27
C GLY A 297 31.75 -13.92 30.78
N LEU A 298 32.43 -14.83 31.48
CA LEU A 298 32.39 -14.89 32.94
C LEU A 298 32.99 -13.62 33.54
N HIS A 299 32.35 -13.09 34.58
CA HIS A 299 32.86 -11.94 35.32
C HIS A 299 34.24 -12.27 35.95
N PRO A 300 35.22 -11.36 35.97
CA PRO A 300 36.56 -11.64 36.52
C PRO A 300 36.55 -12.22 37.95
N ALA A 301 35.58 -11.83 38.78
CA ALA A 301 35.40 -12.42 40.11
C ALA A 301 34.99 -13.90 40.08
N VAL A 302 34.14 -14.30 39.12
CA VAL A 302 33.74 -15.70 38.90
C VAL A 302 34.93 -16.49 38.34
N CYS A 303 35.67 -15.93 37.40
CA CYS A 303 36.92 -16.50 36.91
C CYS A 303 37.95 -16.72 38.02
N LEU A 304 38.11 -15.75 38.91
CA LEU A 304 38.98 -15.85 40.08
C LEU A 304 38.49 -16.94 41.05
N ALA A 305 37.19 -16.98 41.32
CA ALA A 305 36.59 -18.00 42.17
C ALA A 305 36.79 -19.40 41.61
N ILE A 306 36.59 -19.60 40.30
CA ILE A 306 36.86 -20.88 39.63
C ILE A 306 38.34 -21.23 39.81
N ARG A 307 39.27 -20.34 39.42
CA ARG A 307 40.71 -20.59 39.52
C ARG A 307 41.16 -21.00 40.93
N VAL A 308 40.72 -20.24 41.94
CA VAL A 308 41.08 -20.48 43.35
C VAL A 308 40.44 -21.78 43.86
N ASN A 309 39.15 -22.01 43.59
CA ASN A 309 38.44 -23.18 44.08
C ASN A 309 38.85 -24.49 43.37
N THR A 310 39.39 -24.41 42.16
CA THR A 310 39.93 -25.58 41.44
C THR A 310 41.44 -25.70 41.57
N PHE A 311 42.08 -24.93 42.48
CA PHE A 311 43.53 -24.95 42.74
C PHE A 311 44.41 -24.77 41.50
N LEU A 312 43.91 -24.05 40.48
CA LEU A 312 44.69 -23.76 39.28
C LEU A 312 45.75 -22.70 39.60
N SER A 313 47.01 -23.03 39.32
CA SER A 313 48.09 -22.03 39.33
C SER A 313 47.86 -20.96 38.26
N CYS A 314 48.45 -19.78 38.43
CA CYS A 314 48.36 -18.71 37.43
C CYS A 314 48.83 -19.17 36.03
N SER A 315 49.86 -20.01 35.97
CA SER A 315 50.41 -20.53 34.72
C SER A 315 49.53 -21.56 34.02
N GLN A 316 48.69 -22.31 34.77
CA GLN A 316 47.72 -23.24 34.19
C GLN A 316 46.44 -22.55 33.74
N TYR A 317 46.12 -21.41 34.37
CA TYR A 317 44.94 -20.63 34.03
C TYR A 317 45.16 -19.68 32.84
N HIS A 318 46.40 -19.23 32.63
CA HIS A 318 46.80 -18.38 31.50
C HIS A 318 46.87 -19.16 30.19
#